data_AF-A0A4V1XA73-F1
#
_entry.id   AF-A0A4V1XA73-F1
#
_cell.length_a   1.000
_cell.length_b   1.000
_cell.length_c   1.000
_cell.angle_alpha   90.00
_cell.angle_beta   90.00
_cell.angle_gamma   90.00
#
_symmetry.space_group_name_H-M   'P 1'
#
loop_
_entity.id
_entity.type
_entity.pdbx_description
1 polymer ?
#
loop_
_entity_poly.entity_id
_entity_poly.type
_entity_poly.pdbx_seq_one_letter_code
_entity_poly.pdbx_strand_id
1 'polypeptide(L)'
;MSSTASDSDPDPAPTTIPPPTLIPTANSDIDVTAQPAVVVWRGSDGEDQSLPQLNLDLHYNARSNKAFFKLRIAVALKAHPRPRKTNLFLFIHPERIRTVALNESPCSAEAKTLGPDAFCLRFDLKKAPALVVPRDSLAPRNQTSGSMLDSLRALAQQTTFAVYSSIPRRTLPRRRLLSLCEAASSDGLRSIAAHSNITSLYAGNGGKVIETDTRGISATAVGYEHDTALGLPAENPPAYNELPAGSQRLEPRPPKKRRRSSPQPSIGVDRKYIEDICAHIIDSKLSDLRRDVTKQLQELETRVIEYVDENLSVQRKDVTGDIGDKIEDEYYGLKLDLQNYVDILWPERDLVFDLLVSHALFESTLGYSYEEAVVLGVHGMSETIALEGVWAPQPYRDTGIAGAATYFDTPAPHGRVLIQDPFLPEDLNYILGHLVVRRESSEPSPVCYIHKPDIELAHRFQVPTQATFYL
;
A
#
# COMPACT_ATOMS: atom_id res chain seq x y z
N MET A 1 -4.31 -47.24 68.78
CA MET A 1 -3.80 -47.72 67.47
C MET A 1 -4.90 -47.38 66.48
N SER A 2 -4.78 -46.47 65.52
CA SER A 2 -3.63 -46.16 64.68
C SER A 2 -3.69 -44.71 64.21
N SER A 3 -2.52 -44.05 64.22
CA SER A 3 -2.28 -42.76 63.61
C SER A 3 -2.03 -42.95 62.11
N THR A 4 -2.66 -42.12 61.27
CA THR A 4 -2.22 -41.92 59.89
C THR A 4 -1.95 -40.43 59.72
N ALA A 5 -0.67 -40.09 59.66
CA ALA A 5 -0.17 -38.78 59.27
C ALA A 5 -0.09 -38.78 57.75
N SER A 6 -0.84 -37.89 57.10
CA SER A 6 -0.74 -37.63 55.68
C SER A 6 0.25 -36.48 55.49
N ASP A 7 1.40 -36.84 54.92
CA ASP A 7 2.47 -35.95 54.50
C ASP A 7 2.13 -35.27 53.15
N SER A 8 2.86 -34.21 52.88
CA SER A 8 2.55 -33.05 52.04
C SER A 8 2.75 -33.28 50.53
N ASP A 9 2.08 -32.48 49.69
CA ASP A 9 2.65 -32.12 48.37
C ASP A 9 2.34 -30.64 48.05
N PRO A 10 3.36 -29.76 47.93
CA PRO A 10 3.15 -28.35 47.61
C PRO A 10 2.85 -28.17 46.13
N ASP A 11 1.66 -27.62 45.87
CA ASP A 11 1.12 -27.26 44.54
C ASP A 11 2.13 -26.44 43.72
N PRO A 12 2.60 -26.95 42.55
CA PRO A 12 3.54 -26.23 41.71
C PRO A 12 2.87 -24.99 41.13
N ALA A 13 3.44 -23.83 41.46
CA ALA A 13 2.96 -22.53 40.99
C ALA A 13 2.67 -22.52 39.48
N PRO A 14 1.57 -21.85 39.04
CA PRO A 14 1.17 -21.83 37.64
C PRO A 14 2.27 -21.19 36.81
N THR A 15 2.98 -22.03 36.06
CA THR A 15 3.99 -21.61 35.09
C THR A 15 3.25 -20.80 34.02
N THR A 16 3.32 -19.49 34.17
CA THR A 16 2.72 -18.52 33.25
C THR A 16 3.58 -18.55 31.98
N ILE A 17 3.25 -19.47 31.07
CA ILE A 17 3.84 -19.53 29.74
C ILE A 17 3.41 -18.24 29.01
N PRO A 18 4.35 -17.36 28.64
CA PRO A 18 3.99 -16.16 27.88
C PRO A 18 3.35 -16.60 26.56
N PRO A 19 2.24 -15.94 26.14
CA PRO A 19 1.56 -16.30 24.90
C PRO A 19 2.56 -16.26 23.75
N PRO A 20 2.59 -17.30 22.88
CA PRO A 20 3.54 -17.38 21.78
C PRO A 20 3.39 -16.15 20.90
N THR A 21 4.40 -15.29 20.93
CA THR A 21 4.47 -14.12 20.07
C THR A 21 4.74 -14.62 18.66
N LEU A 22 3.70 -14.69 17.84
CA LEU A 22 3.80 -15.08 16.44
C LEU A 22 4.63 -14.02 15.71
N ILE A 23 5.91 -14.32 15.45
CA ILE A 23 6.77 -13.46 14.63
C ILE A 23 6.14 -13.40 13.23
N PRO A 24 5.78 -12.20 12.73
CA PRO A 24 5.18 -12.05 11.40
C PRO A 24 6.16 -12.59 10.36
N THR A 25 5.78 -13.67 9.69
CA THR A 25 6.55 -14.18 8.55
C THR A 25 6.37 -13.22 7.38
N ALA A 26 7.46 -12.88 6.70
CA ALA A 26 7.57 -11.75 5.77
C ALA A 26 6.66 -11.78 4.52
N ASN A 27 5.71 -12.70 4.40
CA ASN A 27 4.76 -12.80 3.28
C ASN A 27 3.34 -13.09 3.81
N SER A 28 2.78 -12.17 4.58
CA SER A 28 1.38 -12.25 5.04
C SER A 28 0.40 -11.44 4.18
N ASP A 29 0.88 -10.84 3.10
CA ASP A 29 0.07 -10.02 2.21
C ASP A 29 -0.99 -10.86 1.48
N ILE A 30 -2.12 -10.21 1.22
CA ILE A 30 -3.26 -10.76 0.52
C ILE A 30 -3.69 -9.76 -0.55
N ASP A 31 -3.75 -10.23 -1.80
CA ASP A 31 -4.27 -9.47 -2.92
C ASP A 31 -5.21 -10.39 -3.69
N VAL A 32 -6.51 -10.24 -3.46
CA VAL A 32 -7.54 -11.06 -4.08
C VAL A 32 -8.65 -10.18 -4.62
N THR A 33 -8.94 -10.33 -5.91
CA THR A 33 -9.91 -9.52 -6.64
C THR A 33 -11.01 -10.37 -7.26
N ALA A 34 -12.18 -9.78 -7.40
CA ALA A 34 -13.32 -10.27 -8.16
C ALA A 34 -13.79 -11.69 -7.79
N GLN A 35 -13.67 -12.08 -6.51
CA GLN A 35 -14.06 -13.42 -6.08
C GLN A 35 -15.57 -13.51 -5.88
N PRO A 36 -16.26 -14.55 -6.39
CA PRO A 36 -17.69 -14.71 -6.17
C PRO A 36 -18.04 -14.68 -4.68
N ALA A 37 -19.09 -13.94 -4.34
CA ALA A 37 -19.52 -13.72 -2.98
C ALA A 37 -21.04 -13.64 -2.84
N VAL A 38 -21.50 -13.97 -1.64
CA VAL A 38 -22.88 -13.81 -1.17
C VAL A 38 -22.83 -13.13 0.18
N VAL A 39 -23.67 -12.12 0.39
CA VAL A 39 -23.75 -11.42 1.68
C VAL A 39 -25.07 -11.74 2.35
N VAL A 40 -25.01 -12.03 3.64
CA VAL A 40 -26.19 -12.30 4.47
C VAL A 40 -26.16 -11.36 5.67
N TRP A 41 -27.31 -10.76 5.98
CA TRP A 41 -27.48 -9.89 7.13
C TRP A 41 -28.88 -10.08 7.72
N ARG A 42 -29.09 -9.59 8.94
CA ARG A 42 -30.42 -9.59 9.54
C ARG A 42 -31.13 -8.30 9.17
N GLY A 43 -32.30 -8.40 8.55
CA GLY A 43 -33.15 -7.26 8.23
C GLY A 43 -33.73 -6.61 9.48
N SER A 44 -34.35 -5.44 9.30
CA SER A 44 -35.04 -4.72 10.38
C SER A 44 -36.28 -5.47 10.91
N ASP A 45 -36.82 -6.37 10.10
CA ASP A 45 -37.90 -7.31 10.43
C ASP A 45 -37.41 -8.51 11.27
N GLY A 46 -36.09 -8.67 11.44
CA GLY A 46 -35.50 -9.80 12.15
C GLY A 46 -35.27 -11.03 11.28
N GLU A 47 -35.76 -11.02 10.03
CA GLU A 47 -35.53 -12.08 9.05
C GLU A 47 -34.14 -11.96 8.44
N ASP A 48 -33.54 -13.10 8.12
CA ASP A 48 -32.24 -13.12 7.45
C ASP A 48 -32.43 -12.79 5.96
N GLN A 49 -31.80 -11.71 5.50
CA GLN A 49 -31.79 -11.27 4.12
C GLN A 49 -30.46 -11.65 3.46
N SER A 50 -30.50 -11.93 2.16
CA SER A 50 -29.31 -12.27 1.38
C SER A 50 -29.23 -11.48 0.08
N LEU A 51 -28.00 -11.16 -0.33
CA LEU A 51 -27.68 -10.54 -1.61
C LEU A 51 -26.68 -11.44 -2.34
N PRO A 52 -27.14 -12.23 -3.32
CA PRO A 52 -26.26 -13.04 -4.15
C PRO A 52 -25.62 -12.21 -5.28
N GLN A 53 -24.76 -12.85 -6.08
CA GLN A 53 -24.13 -12.26 -7.28
C GLN A 53 -23.25 -11.04 -6.99
N LEU A 54 -22.56 -11.07 -5.86
CA LEU A 54 -21.54 -10.10 -5.50
C LEU A 54 -20.16 -10.63 -5.87
N ASN A 55 -19.21 -9.72 -6.04
CA ASN A 55 -17.79 -10.02 -6.08
C ASN A 55 -17.09 -9.36 -4.89
N LEU A 56 -16.20 -10.09 -4.23
CA LEU A 56 -15.37 -9.62 -3.13
C LEU A 56 -13.95 -9.31 -3.64
N ASP A 57 -13.50 -8.10 -3.34
CA ASP A 57 -12.11 -7.67 -3.41
C ASP A 57 -11.59 -7.54 -1.97
N LEU A 58 -10.44 -8.16 -1.68
CA LEU A 58 -9.81 -8.20 -0.38
C LEU A 58 -8.31 -7.97 -0.54
N HIS A 59 -7.86 -6.84 0.00
CA HIS A 59 -6.47 -6.39 -0.05
C HIS A 59 -5.96 -6.19 1.37
N TYR A 60 -4.79 -6.75 1.68
CA TYR A 60 -4.11 -6.62 2.96
C TYR A 60 -2.61 -6.60 2.76
N ASN A 61 -1.96 -5.54 3.23
CA ASN A 61 -0.52 -5.41 3.33
C ASN A 61 -0.13 -5.45 4.81
N ALA A 62 0.49 -6.56 5.22
CA ALA A 62 0.87 -6.78 6.60
C ALA A 62 2.03 -5.88 7.03
N ARG A 63 2.91 -5.50 6.10
CA ARG A 63 4.07 -4.65 6.38
C ARG A 63 3.68 -3.21 6.68
N SER A 64 2.78 -2.64 5.87
CA SER A 64 2.29 -1.27 6.06
C SER A 64 1.08 -1.20 7.00
N ASN A 65 0.58 -2.35 7.48
CA ASN A 65 -0.65 -2.48 8.25
C ASN A 65 -1.85 -1.80 7.57
N LYS A 66 -1.94 -1.94 6.24
CA LYS A 66 -3.03 -1.37 5.43
C LYS A 66 -3.94 -2.47 4.90
N ALA A 67 -5.24 -2.23 4.84
CA ALA A 67 -6.20 -3.15 4.26
C ALA A 67 -7.33 -2.42 3.55
N PHE A 68 -8.01 -3.13 2.66
CA PHE A 68 -9.23 -2.65 2.03
C PHE A 68 -10.14 -3.81 1.65
N PHE A 69 -11.42 -3.69 2.00
CA PHE A 69 -12.45 -4.67 1.68
C PHE A 69 -13.50 -3.99 0.81
N LYS A 70 -13.84 -4.60 -0.32
CA LYS A 70 -14.75 -4.03 -1.30
C LYS A 70 -15.67 -5.10 -1.86
N LEU A 71 -16.96 -4.82 -1.82
CA LEU A 71 -17.97 -5.65 -2.48
C LEU A 71 -18.43 -4.93 -3.75
N ARG A 72 -18.52 -5.66 -4.86
CA ARG A 72 -18.90 -5.17 -6.18
C ARG A 72 -20.17 -5.87 -6.63
N ILE A 73 -21.16 -5.10 -7.09
CA ILE A 73 -22.38 -5.62 -7.72
C ILE A 73 -22.63 -4.94 -9.07
N ALA A 74 -23.03 -5.71 -10.07
CA ALA A 74 -23.30 -5.20 -11.40
C ALA A 74 -24.82 -5.03 -11.61
N VAL A 75 -25.29 -3.80 -11.75
CA VAL A 75 -26.73 -3.45 -11.82
C VAL A 75 -27.05 -2.77 -13.15
N ALA A 76 -28.18 -3.09 -13.79
CA ALA A 76 -28.62 -2.40 -15.00
C ALA A 76 -29.37 -1.09 -14.67
N LEU A 77 -28.78 0.05 -15.04
CA LEU A 77 -29.34 1.39 -14.79
C LEU A 77 -29.91 2.01 -16.09
N LYS A 78 -30.89 2.90 -15.96
CA LYS A 78 -31.51 3.63 -17.10
C LYS A 78 -30.61 4.71 -17.69
N ALA A 79 -29.66 5.24 -16.93
CA ALA A 79 -28.79 6.34 -17.37
C ALA A 79 -27.95 5.98 -18.62
N HIS A 80 -27.75 4.70 -18.90
CA HIS A 80 -26.98 4.24 -20.04
C HIS A 80 -27.92 3.78 -21.18
N PRO A 81 -27.81 4.36 -22.39
CA PRO A 81 -28.69 4.02 -23.52
C PRO A 81 -28.54 2.54 -23.93
N ARG A 82 -27.33 2.00 -23.80
CA ARG A 82 -27.04 0.59 -24.05
C ARG A 82 -27.26 -0.25 -22.78
N PRO A 83 -27.68 -1.52 -22.89
CA PRO A 83 -27.87 -2.43 -21.75
C PRO A 83 -26.53 -2.84 -21.13
N ARG A 84 -25.81 -1.87 -20.55
CA ARG A 84 -24.57 -2.09 -19.80
C ARG A 84 -24.91 -2.19 -18.32
N LYS A 85 -24.31 -3.15 -17.64
CA LYS A 85 -24.36 -3.22 -16.18
C LYS A 85 -23.34 -2.24 -15.63
N THR A 86 -23.76 -1.43 -14.66
CA THR A 86 -22.91 -0.49 -13.94
C THR A 86 -22.51 -1.11 -12.61
N ASN A 87 -21.23 -1.08 -12.28
CA ASN A 87 -20.74 -1.63 -11.03
C ASN A 87 -20.98 -0.64 -9.88
N LEU A 88 -21.63 -1.09 -8.83
CA LEU A 88 -21.75 -0.35 -7.59
C LEU A 88 -20.82 -0.99 -6.57
N PHE A 89 -20.29 -0.18 -5.66
CA PHE A 89 -19.29 -0.64 -4.72
C PHE A 89 -19.73 -0.37 -3.29
N LEU A 90 -19.56 -1.36 -2.42
CA LEU A 90 -19.68 -1.19 -0.98
C LEU A 90 -18.29 -1.25 -0.37
N PHE A 91 -17.79 -0.11 0.08
CA PHE A 91 -16.46 0.03 0.68
C PHE A 91 -16.55 -0.19 2.19
N ILE A 92 -15.79 -1.17 2.69
CA ILE A 92 -15.66 -1.46 4.11
C ILE A 92 -14.25 -1.07 4.52
N HIS A 93 -14.12 0.16 5.00
CA HIS A 93 -12.86 0.72 5.50
C HIS A 93 -12.46 0.01 6.80
N PRO A 94 -11.19 -0.42 6.97
CA PRO A 94 -10.73 -1.08 8.19
C PRO A 94 -10.96 -0.23 9.45
N GLU A 95 -10.90 1.10 9.36
CA GLU A 95 -11.15 2.01 10.49
C GLU A 95 -12.61 1.98 10.98
N ARG A 96 -13.53 1.47 10.15
CA ARG A 96 -14.93 1.29 10.51
C ARG A 96 -15.19 -0.07 11.15
N ILE A 97 -14.23 -0.98 11.16
CA ILE A 97 -14.39 -2.34 11.67
C ILE A 97 -14.23 -2.34 13.20
N ARG A 98 -15.12 -3.04 13.89
CA ARG A 98 -14.96 -3.39 15.31
C ARG A 98 -14.33 -4.76 15.45
N THR A 99 -14.90 -5.77 14.79
CA THR A 99 -14.33 -7.13 14.73
C THR A 99 -14.58 -7.76 13.37
N VAL A 100 -13.67 -8.64 12.97
CA VAL A 100 -13.86 -9.59 11.87
C VAL A 100 -13.58 -10.98 12.39
N ALA A 101 -14.52 -11.91 12.18
CA ALA A 101 -14.34 -13.31 12.53
C ALA A 101 -14.39 -14.19 11.27
N LEU A 102 -13.48 -15.16 11.20
CA LEU A 102 -13.49 -16.20 10.18
C LEU A 102 -14.33 -17.39 10.68
N ASN A 103 -15.42 -17.70 9.99
CA ASN A 103 -16.25 -18.87 10.23
C ASN A 103 -16.05 -19.88 9.08
N GLU A 104 -15.73 -21.13 9.43
CA GLU A 104 -15.41 -22.18 8.45
C GLU A 104 -16.59 -23.06 8.06
N SER A 105 -17.65 -23.05 8.86
CA SER A 105 -18.88 -23.79 8.57
C SER A 105 -19.85 -22.85 7.86
N PRO A 106 -19.96 -22.86 6.52
CA PRO A 106 -20.99 -22.12 5.82
C PRO A 106 -22.36 -22.66 6.24
N CYS A 107 -23.08 -21.89 7.06
CA CYS A 107 -24.37 -22.32 7.61
C CYS A 107 -25.54 -21.98 6.65
N SER A 108 -25.38 -20.94 5.82
CA SER A 108 -26.45 -20.46 4.94
C SER A 108 -26.67 -21.38 3.74
N ALA A 109 -27.93 -21.52 3.33
CA ALA A 109 -28.31 -22.29 2.14
C ALA A 109 -27.72 -21.67 0.87
N GLU A 110 -27.64 -20.34 0.82
CA GLU A 110 -27.08 -19.56 -0.29
C GLU A 110 -25.57 -19.75 -0.40
N ALA A 111 -24.85 -19.86 0.72
CA ALA A 111 -23.42 -20.12 0.72
C ALA A 111 -23.05 -21.45 0.04
N LYS A 112 -23.96 -22.43 0.02
CA LYS A 112 -23.76 -23.71 -0.68
C LYS A 112 -23.57 -23.54 -2.19
N THR A 113 -24.05 -22.43 -2.76
CA THR A 113 -23.88 -22.13 -4.20
C THR A 113 -22.44 -21.77 -4.56
N LEU A 114 -21.61 -21.39 -3.59
CA LEU A 114 -20.21 -21.00 -3.79
C LEU A 114 -19.24 -22.19 -3.81
N GLY A 115 -19.72 -23.40 -3.49
CA GLY A 115 -18.93 -24.62 -3.49
C GLY A 115 -18.29 -24.98 -2.13
N PRO A 116 -17.56 -26.11 -2.07
CA PRO A 116 -17.07 -26.71 -0.83
C PRO A 116 -15.91 -25.94 -0.16
N ASP A 117 -15.24 -25.06 -0.90
CA ASP A 117 -14.14 -24.23 -0.40
C ASP A 117 -14.60 -22.84 0.07
N ALA A 118 -15.91 -22.62 0.18
CA ALA A 118 -16.45 -21.37 0.68
C ALA A 118 -16.08 -21.16 2.16
N PHE A 119 -15.67 -19.94 2.50
CA PHE A 119 -15.49 -19.48 3.87
C PHE A 119 -16.36 -18.25 4.15
N CYS A 120 -16.50 -17.90 5.42
CA CYS A 120 -17.35 -16.81 5.86
C CYS A 120 -16.54 -15.79 6.67
N LEU A 121 -16.56 -14.53 6.24
CA LEU A 121 -16.07 -13.39 7.02
C LEU A 121 -17.27 -12.69 7.65
N ARG A 122 -17.36 -12.73 8.97
CA ARG A 122 -18.39 -12.02 9.73
C ARG A 122 -17.85 -10.67 10.18
N PHE A 123 -18.48 -9.61 9.71
CA PHE A 123 -18.15 -8.24 10.04
C PHE A 123 -19.07 -7.73 11.16
N ASP A 124 -18.46 -7.07 12.14
CA ASP A 124 -19.13 -6.18 13.08
C ASP A 124 -18.42 -4.81 12.99
N LEU A 125 -19.16 -3.77 12.65
CA LEU A 125 -18.65 -2.45 12.29
C LEU A 125 -19.04 -1.40 13.34
N LYS A 126 -18.12 -0.47 13.62
CA LYS A 126 -18.36 0.75 14.40
C LYS A 126 -19.22 1.76 13.62
N LYS A 127 -19.03 1.84 12.29
CA LYS A 127 -19.76 2.70 11.36
C LYS A 127 -20.21 1.87 10.16
N ALA A 128 -21.40 2.15 9.64
CA ALA A 128 -21.92 1.49 8.43
C ALA A 128 -20.95 1.64 7.24
N PRO A 129 -20.92 0.67 6.29
CA PRO A 129 -20.04 0.73 5.14
C PRO A 129 -20.45 1.86 4.18
N ALA A 130 -19.50 2.31 3.35
CA ALA A 130 -19.74 3.40 2.40
C ALA A 130 -20.22 2.85 1.06
N LEU A 131 -21.45 3.18 0.67
CA LEU A 131 -21.99 2.82 -0.65
C LEU A 131 -21.53 3.85 -1.69
N VAL A 132 -20.71 3.43 -2.64
CA VAL A 132 -20.19 4.25 -3.72
C VAL A 132 -20.95 3.92 -5.01
N VAL A 133 -21.51 4.97 -5.60
CA VAL A 133 -22.39 4.90 -6.78
C VAL A 133 -21.93 5.89 -7.85
N PRO A 134 -22.34 5.72 -9.12
CA PRO A 134 -22.17 6.75 -10.14
C PRO A 134 -22.85 8.07 -9.73
N ARG A 135 -22.36 9.19 -10.27
CA ARG A 135 -23.03 10.50 -10.13
C ARG A 135 -24.34 10.58 -10.92
N ASP A 136 -24.49 9.72 -11.93
CA ASP A 136 -25.68 9.65 -12.77
C ASP A 136 -26.90 9.10 -12.03
N SER A 137 -28.07 9.16 -12.69
CA SER A 137 -29.32 8.62 -12.17
C SER A 137 -29.22 7.12 -11.87
N LEU A 138 -29.52 6.73 -10.63
CA LEU A 138 -29.60 5.35 -10.17
C LEU A 138 -30.96 4.69 -10.47
N ALA A 139 -31.72 5.22 -11.43
CA ALA A 139 -33.00 4.64 -11.79
C ALA A 139 -32.79 3.23 -12.39
N PRO A 140 -33.34 2.17 -11.77
CA PRO A 140 -33.14 0.80 -12.24
C PRO A 140 -33.82 0.61 -13.60
N ARG A 141 -33.17 -0.16 -14.49
CA ARG A 141 -33.71 -0.47 -15.83
C ARG A 141 -34.81 -1.53 -15.78
N ASN A 142 -34.72 -2.48 -14.86
CA ASN A 142 -35.68 -3.55 -14.67
C ASN A 142 -35.96 -3.82 -13.18
N GLN A 143 -37.00 -4.59 -12.89
CA GLN A 143 -37.42 -4.88 -11.51
C GLN A 143 -36.33 -5.59 -10.70
N THR A 144 -35.62 -6.55 -11.31
CA THR A 144 -34.50 -7.27 -10.66
C THR A 144 -33.40 -6.30 -10.21
N SER A 145 -33.01 -5.35 -11.07
CA SER A 145 -32.02 -4.32 -10.73
C SER A 145 -32.54 -3.39 -9.64
N GLY A 146 -33.83 -3.10 -9.61
CA GLY A 146 -34.47 -2.34 -8.53
C GLY A 146 -34.35 -3.06 -7.19
N SER A 147 -34.74 -4.33 -7.15
CA SER A 147 -34.61 -5.19 -5.96
C SER A 147 -33.15 -5.28 -5.49
N MET A 148 -32.19 -5.49 -6.39
CA MET A 148 -30.77 -5.53 -6.01
C MET A 148 -30.27 -4.20 -5.44
N LEU A 149 -30.70 -3.06 -5.99
CA LEU A 149 -30.38 -1.74 -5.46
C LEU A 149 -30.94 -1.53 -4.06
N ASP A 150 -32.19 -1.95 -3.84
CA ASP A 150 -32.85 -1.79 -2.55
C ASP A 150 -32.19 -2.68 -1.49
N SER A 151 -31.88 -3.93 -1.83
CA SER A 151 -31.09 -4.83 -0.97
C SER A 151 -29.69 -4.28 -0.68
N LEU A 152 -29.00 -3.71 -1.67
CA LEU A 152 -27.69 -3.10 -1.48
C LEU A 152 -27.74 -1.87 -0.56
N ARG A 153 -28.78 -1.03 -0.68
CA ARG A 153 -29.01 0.11 0.22
C ARG A 153 -29.33 -0.36 1.63
N ALA A 154 -30.15 -1.40 1.78
CA ALA A 154 -30.46 -2.00 3.07
C ALA A 154 -29.20 -2.57 3.74
N LEU A 155 -28.34 -3.25 2.96
CA LEU A 155 -27.03 -3.74 3.42
C LEU A 155 -26.09 -2.59 3.82
N ALA A 156 -26.08 -1.49 3.06
CA ALA A 156 -25.27 -0.31 3.36
C ALA A 156 -25.66 0.41 4.67
N GLN A 157 -26.78 0.06 5.27
CA GLN A 157 -27.23 0.54 6.58
C GLN A 157 -26.82 -0.39 7.73
N GLN A 158 -26.36 -1.61 7.43
CA GLN A 158 -26.02 -2.59 8.43
C GLN A 158 -24.61 -2.39 8.97
N THR A 159 -24.46 -2.61 10.27
CA THR A 159 -23.15 -2.72 10.94
C THR A 159 -22.75 -4.17 11.17
N THR A 160 -23.66 -5.13 11.03
CA THR A 160 -23.38 -6.54 11.25
C THR A 160 -23.86 -7.35 10.06
N PHE A 161 -22.95 -8.04 9.38
CA PHE A 161 -23.26 -8.91 8.25
C PHE A 161 -22.17 -9.97 8.05
N ALA A 162 -22.48 -11.00 7.28
CA ALA A 162 -21.58 -12.08 6.93
C ALA A 162 -21.36 -12.10 5.41
N VAL A 163 -20.10 -12.14 4.99
CA VAL A 163 -19.69 -12.28 3.60
C VAL A 163 -19.19 -13.70 3.39
N TYR A 164 -19.88 -14.45 2.56
CA TYR A 164 -19.44 -15.77 2.10
C TYR A 164 -18.72 -15.60 0.77
N SER A 165 -17.55 -16.21 0.62
CA SER A 165 -16.81 -16.19 -0.65
C SER A 165 -16.05 -17.50 -0.84
N SER A 166 -15.85 -17.88 -2.10
CA SER A 166 -15.07 -19.06 -2.48
C SER A 166 -13.75 -18.59 -3.07
N ILE A 167 -12.68 -18.72 -2.29
CA ILE A 167 -11.32 -18.41 -2.73
C ILE A 167 -10.52 -19.69 -2.61
N PRO A 168 -9.86 -20.15 -3.67
CA PRO A 168 -9.05 -21.36 -3.60
C PRO A 168 -8.03 -21.28 -2.45
N ARG A 169 -7.97 -22.31 -1.62
CA ARG A 169 -7.05 -22.38 -0.46
C ARG A 169 -5.57 -22.20 -0.85
N ARG A 170 -5.24 -22.49 -2.11
CA ARG A 170 -3.91 -22.28 -2.70
C ARG A 170 -3.59 -20.79 -2.86
N THR A 171 -4.57 -19.99 -3.26
CA THR A 171 -4.46 -18.54 -3.44
C THR A 171 -4.44 -17.84 -2.09
N LEU A 172 -5.36 -18.24 -1.19
CA LEU A 172 -5.49 -17.61 0.11
C LEU A 172 -5.51 -18.66 1.24
N PRO A 173 -4.32 -18.99 1.79
CA PRO A 173 -4.23 -19.93 2.91
C PRO A 173 -4.93 -19.41 4.16
N ARG A 174 -5.64 -20.30 4.87
CA ARG A 174 -6.38 -20.01 6.12
C ARG A 174 -5.60 -19.16 7.13
N ARG A 175 -4.32 -19.48 7.34
CA ARG A 175 -3.46 -18.75 8.28
C ARG A 175 -3.37 -17.25 7.99
N ARG A 176 -3.38 -16.85 6.71
CA ARG A 176 -3.36 -15.44 6.30
C ARG A 176 -4.70 -14.76 6.55
N LEU A 177 -5.81 -15.44 6.28
CA LEU A 177 -7.15 -14.94 6.62
C LEU A 177 -7.29 -14.72 8.12
N LEU A 178 -6.84 -15.66 8.96
CA LEU A 178 -6.84 -15.49 10.41
C LEU A 178 -6.00 -14.28 10.86
N SER A 179 -4.79 -14.13 10.30
CA SER A 179 -3.93 -12.98 10.57
C SER A 179 -4.59 -11.65 10.17
N LEU A 180 -5.30 -11.62 9.03
CA LEU A 180 -6.08 -10.45 8.61
C LEU A 180 -7.23 -10.17 9.58
N CYS A 181 -8.01 -11.18 9.98
CA CYS A 181 -9.11 -11.01 10.92
C CYS A 181 -8.62 -10.46 12.27
N GLU A 182 -7.49 -10.95 12.76
CA GLU A 182 -6.85 -10.46 13.98
C GLU A 182 -6.43 -9.00 13.84
N ALA A 183 -5.69 -8.66 12.78
CA ALA A 183 -5.26 -7.29 12.52
C ALA A 183 -6.45 -6.32 12.33
N ALA A 184 -7.51 -6.76 11.65
CA ALA A 184 -8.72 -5.96 11.44
C ALA A 184 -9.54 -5.75 12.72
N SER A 185 -9.42 -6.67 13.68
CA SER A 185 -10.09 -6.55 14.98
C SER A 185 -9.29 -5.75 16.00
N SER A 186 -8.00 -5.49 15.76
CA SER A 186 -7.12 -4.78 16.69
C SER A 186 -7.09 -3.26 16.53
N ASP A 187 -7.96 -2.68 15.67
CA ASP A 187 -8.08 -1.23 15.39
C ASP A 187 -6.80 -0.55 14.86
N GLY A 188 -5.80 -1.34 14.42
CA GLY A 188 -4.52 -0.83 13.95
C GLY A 188 -4.46 -0.60 12.44
N LEU A 189 -5.39 -1.19 11.67
CA LEU A 189 -5.37 -1.15 10.21
C LEU A 189 -5.79 0.21 9.64
N ARG A 190 -5.13 0.60 8.54
CA ARG A 190 -5.47 1.79 7.75
C ARG A 190 -5.95 1.43 6.35
N SER A 191 -6.80 2.26 5.78
CA SER A 191 -7.28 2.14 4.40
C SER A 191 -6.12 2.30 3.41
N ILE A 192 -6.09 1.47 2.36
CA ILE A 192 -5.17 1.65 1.23
C ILE A 192 -5.71 2.77 0.32
N ALA A 193 -4.94 3.84 0.15
CA ALA A 193 -5.38 5.04 -0.57
C ALA A 193 -5.82 4.73 -2.01
N ALA A 194 -5.03 3.93 -2.72
CA ALA A 194 -5.29 3.52 -4.11
C ALA A 194 -6.67 2.87 -4.30
N HIS A 195 -7.10 2.00 -3.38
CA HIS A 195 -8.40 1.34 -3.46
C HIS A 195 -9.57 2.20 -2.98
N SER A 196 -9.30 3.19 -2.13
CA SER A 196 -10.29 4.14 -1.63
C SER A 196 -10.56 5.32 -2.57
N ASN A 197 -9.78 5.46 -3.65
CA ASN A 197 -9.90 6.59 -4.56
C ASN A 197 -11.20 6.56 -5.36
N ILE A 198 -12.21 7.29 -4.88
CA ILE A 198 -13.50 7.42 -5.57
C ILE A 198 -13.41 8.24 -6.86
N THR A 199 -12.36 9.04 -7.07
CA THR A 199 -12.30 9.99 -8.20
C THR A 199 -11.99 9.32 -9.53
N SER A 200 -11.25 8.20 -9.54
CA SER A 200 -10.93 7.43 -10.75
C SER A 200 -12.08 6.51 -11.20
N LEU A 201 -13.05 6.25 -10.31
CA LEU A 201 -14.18 5.37 -10.62
C LEU A 201 -15.06 5.93 -11.75
N TYR A 202 -15.76 5.01 -12.42
CA TYR A 202 -16.73 5.34 -13.48
C TYR A 202 -16.12 6.09 -14.67
N ALA A 203 -15.00 5.57 -15.18
CA ALA A 203 -14.25 6.14 -16.29
C ALA A 203 -13.78 7.59 -16.00
N GLY A 204 -13.32 7.85 -14.77
CA GLY A 204 -12.82 9.16 -14.34
C GLY A 204 -13.90 10.20 -14.02
N ASN A 205 -15.19 9.88 -14.14
CA ASN A 205 -16.27 10.78 -13.73
C ASN A 205 -16.40 10.91 -12.21
N GLY A 206 -15.74 10.00 -11.48
CA GLY A 206 -15.79 9.88 -10.04
C GLY A 206 -17.07 9.25 -9.52
N GLY A 207 -16.98 8.65 -8.35
CA GLY A 207 -18.11 8.17 -7.57
C GLY A 207 -18.73 9.26 -6.71
N LYS A 208 -19.97 9.02 -6.30
CA LYS A 208 -20.63 9.70 -5.18
C LYS A 208 -20.75 8.69 -4.04
N VAL A 209 -20.35 9.09 -2.84
CA VAL A 209 -20.55 8.30 -1.63
C VAL A 209 -21.93 8.62 -1.07
N ILE A 210 -22.74 7.59 -0.85
CA ILE A 210 -23.97 7.66 -0.08
C ILE A 210 -23.62 7.16 1.32
N GLU A 211 -23.34 8.09 2.24
CA GLU A 211 -23.20 7.75 3.65
C GLU A 211 -24.59 7.67 4.29
N THR A 212 -24.96 6.47 4.74
CA THR A 212 -26.18 6.24 5.50
C THR A 212 -25.93 6.50 6.98
N ASP A 213 -25.54 7.73 7.32
CA ASP A 213 -25.36 8.12 8.71
C ASP A 213 -26.71 8.12 9.41
N THR A 214 -26.91 7.11 10.25
CA THR A 214 -28.18 6.72 10.89
C THR A 214 -28.62 7.69 12.00
N ARG A 215 -28.17 8.95 11.99
CA ARG A 215 -28.52 9.95 13.01
C ARG A 215 -28.80 11.30 12.38
N GLY A 216 -30.05 11.48 11.99
CA GLY A 216 -30.58 12.79 11.62
C GLY A 216 -31.94 12.70 10.97
N ILE A 217 -32.97 12.36 11.75
CA ILE A 217 -34.31 12.90 11.51
C ILE A 217 -34.16 14.43 11.57
N SER A 218 -33.83 15.05 10.44
CA SER A 218 -34.26 16.41 10.15
C SER A 218 -35.36 16.29 9.10
N ALA A 219 -36.47 15.74 9.56
CA ALA A 219 -37.76 15.96 8.92
C ALA A 219 -38.16 17.41 9.24
N THR A 220 -37.66 18.38 8.49
CA THR A 220 -38.27 19.71 8.40
C THR A 220 -37.79 20.45 7.16
N ALA A 221 -38.75 21.07 6.49
CA ALA A 221 -38.63 22.12 5.49
C ALA A 221 -38.38 21.71 4.03
N VAL A 222 -39.48 21.26 3.42
CA VAL A 222 -40.01 21.96 2.25
C VAL A 222 -39.99 23.47 2.54
N GLY A 223 -39.19 24.25 1.83
CA GLY A 223 -39.19 25.70 2.02
C GLY A 223 -38.13 26.45 1.23
N TYR A 224 -38.51 26.86 0.02
CA TYR A 224 -38.11 28.07 -0.71
C TYR A 224 -36.61 28.40 -0.89
N GLU A 225 -36.25 28.55 -2.16
CA GLU A 225 -35.17 29.43 -2.59
C GLU A 225 -35.27 30.78 -1.88
N HIS A 226 -34.29 31.10 -1.04
CA HIS A 226 -33.92 32.49 -0.82
C HIS A 226 -32.39 32.59 -0.75
N ASP A 227 -31.88 33.18 -1.82
CA ASP A 227 -30.63 33.91 -1.89
C ASP A 227 -30.47 34.76 -0.62
N THR A 228 -29.53 34.41 0.26
CA THR A 228 -29.06 35.32 1.31
C THR A 228 -27.58 35.07 1.60
N ALA A 229 -26.83 36.10 1.26
CA ALA A 229 -25.41 36.28 1.43
C ALA A 229 -24.92 36.14 2.88
N LEU A 230 -23.69 35.60 2.98
CA LEU A 230 -22.61 36.00 3.88
C LEU A 230 -22.91 36.13 5.39
N GLY A 231 -22.44 35.13 6.14
CA GLY A 231 -22.25 35.23 7.59
C GLY A 231 -21.14 34.29 8.07
N LEU A 232 -19.88 34.63 7.77
CA LEU A 232 -18.72 33.96 8.37
C LEU A 232 -18.65 34.28 9.88
N PRO A 233 -18.52 33.28 10.77
CA PRO A 233 -18.19 33.55 12.16
C PRO A 233 -16.74 33.99 12.25
N ALA A 234 -16.51 35.17 12.85
CA ALA A 234 -15.18 35.72 13.08
C ALA A 234 -14.35 34.76 13.96
N GLU A 235 -13.34 34.17 13.35
CA GLU A 235 -12.29 33.40 14.00
C GLU A 235 -11.40 34.38 14.76
N ASN A 236 -11.60 34.47 16.09
CA ASN A 236 -10.70 35.21 16.97
C ASN A 236 -9.38 34.44 17.09
N PRO A 237 -8.22 35.05 16.80
CA PRO A 237 -6.94 34.39 17.03
C PRO A 237 -6.68 34.24 18.53
N PRO A 238 -5.99 33.17 18.96
CA PRO A 238 -5.68 32.94 20.36
C PRO A 238 -4.77 34.05 20.90
N ALA A 239 -5.20 34.67 22.00
CA ALA A 239 -4.44 35.68 22.72
C ALA A 239 -3.12 35.08 23.21
N TYR A 240 -2.01 35.68 22.78
CA TYR A 240 -0.66 35.35 23.21
C TYR A 240 -0.47 35.85 24.64
N ASN A 241 -0.65 34.96 25.63
CA ASN A 241 -0.34 35.27 27.02
C ASN A 241 1.17 35.50 27.17
N GLU A 242 1.51 36.74 27.48
CA GLU A 242 2.85 37.23 27.76
C GLU A 242 3.52 36.40 28.87
N LEU A 243 4.76 36.00 28.61
CA LEU A 243 5.60 35.24 29.53
C LEU A 243 5.86 36.04 30.83
N PRO A 244 5.99 35.34 31.97
CA PRO A 244 6.21 35.97 33.26
C PRO A 244 7.57 36.67 33.34
N ALA A 245 7.54 37.84 33.99
CA ALA A 245 8.66 38.71 34.28
C ALA A 245 9.84 37.99 34.93
N GLY A 246 11.03 38.45 34.57
CA GLY A 246 12.33 37.88 34.89
C GLY A 246 12.57 37.60 36.38
N SER A 247 13.18 36.43 36.59
CA SER A 247 13.76 36.00 37.85
C SER A 247 14.90 36.94 38.24
N GLN A 248 14.75 37.60 39.38
CA GLN A 248 15.78 38.40 40.04
C GLN A 248 16.96 37.49 40.41
N ARG A 249 18.08 37.65 39.71
CA ARG A 249 19.36 37.03 40.07
C ARG A 249 19.95 37.78 41.26
N LEU A 250 19.93 37.13 42.42
CA LEU A 250 20.61 37.55 43.65
C LEU A 250 22.12 37.70 43.42
N GLU A 251 22.60 38.94 43.47
CA GLU A 251 24.01 39.33 43.56
C GLU A 251 24.61 38.88 44.91
N PRO A 252 25.68 38.08 44.94
CA PRO A 252 26.39 37.76 46.17
C PRO A 252 27.37 38.90 46.52
N ARG A 253 27.03 39.66 47.57
CA ARG A 253 27.95 40.60 48.23
C ARG A 253 29.24 39.91 48.68
N PRO A 254 30.44 40.44 48.35
CA PRO A 254 31.68 39.95 48.93
C PRO A 254 31.87 40.48 50.36
N PRO A 255 32.30 39.64 51.33
CA PRO A 255 32.55 40.07 52.70
C PRO A 255 33.87 40.85 52.83
N LYS A 256 33.76 42.10 53.30
CA LYS A 256 34.86 42.90 53.87
C LYS A 256 35.54 42.13 55.00
N LYS A 257 36.75 41.61 54.77
CA LYS A 257 37.66 41.15 55.84
C LYS A 257 38.90 42.05 55.95
N ARG A 258 38.78 43.01 56.87
CA ARG A 258 39.72 43.39 57.93
C ARG A 258 41.24 43.28 57.61
N ARG A 259 41.83 44.46 57.37
CA ARG A 259 43.27 44.75 57.50
C ARG A 259 43.83 44.18 58.81
N ARG A 260 44.89 43.36 58.71
CA ARG A 260 45.84 43.10 59.79
C ARG A 260 47.23 43.43 59.26
N SER A 261 47.80 44.51 59.77
CA SER A 261 49.19 44.92 59.61
C SER A 261 50.11 44.02 60.45
N SER A 262 51.37 43.87 60.01
CA SER A 262 52.56 43.32 60.69
C SER A 262 53.18 42.12 59.95
N PRO A 263 54.48 41.81 60.09
CA PRO A 263 55.67 42.65 59.94
C PRO A 263 56.63 42.07 58.88
N GLN A 264 57.49 42.92 58.32
CA GLN A 264 58.60 42.56 57.43
C GLN A 264 59.63 41.65 58.12
N PRO A 265 60.06 40.56 57.46
CA PRO A 265 61.44 40.13 57.46
C PRO A 265 62.05 40.40 56.08
N SER A 266 63.05 41.28 56.06
CA SER A 266 63.95 41.50 54.94
C SER A 266 64.86 40.28 54.76
N ILE A 267 64.41 39.33 53.94
CA ILE A 267 65.31 38.39 53.28
C ILE A 267 65.24 38.79 51.81
N GLY A 268 66.33 39.35 51.29
CA GLY A 268 66.47 39.79 49.90
C GLY A 268 66.43 38.59 48.95
N VAL A 269 65.24 38.03 48.76
CA VAL A 269 64.94 37.17 47.63
C VAL A 269 64.79 38.10 46.44
N ASP A 270 65.59 37.86 45.41
CA ASP A 270 65.62 38.64 44.19
C ASP A 270 64.20 38.75 43.59
N ARG A 271 63.65 39.96 43.58
CA ARG A 271 62.27 40.26 43.14
C ARG A 271 61.99 39.71 41.74
N LYS A 272 63.01 39.74 40.88
CA LYS A 272 62.94 39.25 39.51
C LYS A 272 62.63 37.75 39.45
N TYR A 273 63.22 36.96 40.35
CA TYR A 273 62.98 35.53 40.43
C TYR A 273 61.53 35.19 40.80
N ILE A 274 60.91 35.97 41.69
CA ILE A 274 59.50 35.79 42.07
C ILE A 274 58.58 36.14 40.89
N GLU A 275 58.89 37.22 40.17
CA GLU A 275 58.14 37.64 38.98
C GLU A 275 58.22 36.58 37.86
N ASP A 276 59.40 36.00 37.61
CA ASP A 276 59.60 34.95 36.61
C ASP A 276 58.83 33.66 36.97
N ILE A 277 58.83 33.24 38.25
CA ILE A 277 58.02 32.10 38.70
C ILE A 277 56.53 32.38 38.53
N CYS A 278 56.06 33.57 38.90
CA CYS A 278 54.66 33.93 38.75
C CYS A 278 54.23 33.92 37.29
N ALA A 279 55.04 34.49 36.39
CA ALA A 279 54.79 34.50 34.95
C ALA A 279 54.70 33.07 34.41
N HIS A 280 55.64 32.20 34.79
CA HIS A 280 55.63 30.81 34.35
C HIS A 280 54.40 30.03 34.82
N ILE A 281 53.97 30.23 36.07
CA ILE A 281 52.75 29.59 36.60
C ILE A 281 51.52 30.08 35.85
N ILE A 282 51.42 31.39 35.57
CA ILE A 282 50.29 31.96 34.83
C ILE A 282 50.25 31.40 33.41
N ASP A 283 51.39 31.37 32.71
CA ASP A 283 51.47 30.85 31.33
C ASP A 283 51.14 29.36 31.25
N SER A 284 51.62 28.57 32.22
CA SER A 284 51.25 27.15 32.33
C SER A 284 49.75 26.99 32.54
N LYS A 285 49.14 27.72 33.48
CA LYS A 285 47.69 27.64 33.75
C LYS A 285 46.85 28.12 32.58
N LEU A 286 47.30 29.14 31.86
CA LEU A 286 46.60 29.69 30.71
C LEU A 286 46.69 28.75 29.49
N SER A 287 47.83 28.05 29.34
CA SER A 287 48.00 27.00 28.34
C SER A 287 47.13 25.78 28.63
N ASP A 288 47.06 25.34 29.89
CA ASP A 288 46.17 24.25 30.33
C ASP A 288 44.70 24.61 30.06
N LEU A 289 44.27 25.82 30.44
CA LEU A 289 42.91 26.29 30.21
C LEU A 289 42.57 26.35 28.72
N ARG A 290 43.48 26.84 27.87
CA ARG A 290 43.29 26.85 26.42
C ARG A 290 43.11 25.43 25.89
N ARG A 291 43.95 24.49 26.32
CA ARG A 291 43.86 23.09 25.90
C ARG A 291 42.53 22.46 26.31
N ASP A 292 42.07 22.72 27.53
CA ASP A 292 40.81 22.17 28.04
C ASP A 292 39.60 22.76 27.29
N VAL A 293 39.60 24.06 26.98
CA VAL A 293 38.55 24.69 26.17
C VAL A 293 38.53 24.13 24.75
N THR A 294 39.70 23.96 24.11
CA THR A 294 39.77 23.35 22.77
C THR A 294 39.25 21.91 22.80
N LYS A 295 39.58 21.14 23.84
CA LYS A 295 39.09 19.77 24.01
C LYS A 295 37.57 19.73 24.19
N GLN A 296 37.01 20.59 25.03
CA GLN A 296 35.55 20.67 25.24
C GLN A 296 34.81 21.08 23.96
N LEU A 297 35.37 22.01 23.18
CA LEU A 297 34.81 22.41 21.90
C LEU A 297 34.80 21.26 20.90
N GLN A 298 35.90 20.50 20.79
CA GLN A 298 35.97 19.32 19.91
C GLN A 298 35.00 18.21 20.32
N GLU A 299 34.85 17.96 21.63
CA GLU A 299 33.91 16.97 22.14
C GLU A 299 32.45 17.38 21.85
N LEU A 300 32.13 18.66 22.04
CA LEU A 300 30.81 19.20 21.72
C LEU A 300 30.54 19.15 20.21
N GLU A 301 31.52 19.52 19.39
CA GLU A 301 31.44 19.45 17.92
C GLU A 301 31.14 18.02 17.47
N THR A 302 31.88 17.03 17.98
CA THR A 302 31.68 15.61 17.65
C THR A 302 30.28 15.16 18.05
N ARG A 303 29.83 15.50 19.25
CA ARG A 303 28.49 15.13 19.75
C ARG A 303 27.37 15.75 18.93
N VAL A 304 27.53 17.00 18.48
CA VAL A 304 26.55 17.67 17.62
C VAL A 304 26.51 17.03 16.24
N ILE A 305 27.67 16.68 15.67
CA ILE A 305 27.74 16.00 14.37
C ILE A 305 27.05 14.63 14.43
N GLU A 306 27.34 13.82 15.46
CA GLU A 306 26.71 12.50 15.64
C GLU A 306 25.19 12.60 15.79
N TYR A 307 24.71 13.54 16.61
CA TYR A 307 23.27 13.77 16.80
C TYR A 307 22.57 14.20 15.50
N VAL A 308 23.20 15.09 14.73
CA VAL A 308 22.64 15.55 13.45
C VAL A 308 22.62 14.42 12.43
N ASP A 309 23.67 13.59 12.36
CA ASP A 309 23.72 12.45 11.43
C ASP A 309 22.68 11.37 11.77
N GLU A 310 22.51 11.05 13.06
CA GLU A 310 21.47 10.12 13.52
C GLU A 310 20.07 10.64 13.16
N ASN A 311 19.80 11.92 13.42
CA ASN A 311 18.51 12.53 13.11
C ASN A 311 18.26 12.59 11.59
N LEU A 312 19.27 12.93 10.78
CA LEU A 312 19.18 12.91 9.31
C LEU A 312 18.99 11.49 8.77
N SER A 313 19.59 10.48 9.40
CA SER A 313 19.43 9.07 9.04
C SER A 313 18.00 8.59 9.30
N VAL A 314 17.43 8.93 10.46
CA VAL A 314 16.02 8.65 10.80
C VAL A 314 15.09 9.34 9.81
N GLN A 315 15.26 10.65 9.59
CA GLN A 315 14.43 11.41 8.66
C GLN A 315 14.53 10.88 7.22
N ARG A 316 15.73 10.49 6.76
CA ARG A 316 15.91 9.90 5.44
C ARG A 316 15.19 8.57 5.30
N LYS A 317 15.24 7.70 6.33
CA LYS A 317 14.53 6.42 6.33
C LYS A 317 13.02 6.62 6.25
N ASP A 318 12.49 7.57 7.01
CA ASP A 318 11.06 7.92 7.02
C ASP A 318 10.60 8.40 5.64
N VAL A 319 11.28 9.40 5.07
CA VAL A 319 10.98 9.93 3.74
C VAL A 319 11.13 8.87 2.65
N THR A 320 12.14 8.01 2.74
CA THR A 320 12.33 6.92 1.76
C THR A 320 11.21 5.87 1.87
N GLY A 321 10.74 5.59 3.10
CA GLY A 321 9.59 4.72 3.34
C GLY A 321 8.31 5.29 2.74
N ASP A 322 8.00 6.56 3.04
CA ASP A 322 6.81 7.25 2.52
C ASP A 322 6.80 7.34 0.98
N ILE A 323 7.96 7.62 0.36
CA ILE A 323 8.08 7.63 -1.10
C ILE A 323 7.86 6.22 -1.66
N GLY A 324 8.41 5.19 -1.02
CA GLY A 324 8.19 3.79 -1.42
C GLY A 324 6.71 3.41 -1.39
N ASP A 325 6.04 3.68 -0.28
CA ASP A 325 4.60 3.47 -0.09
C ASP A 325 3.78 4.22 -1.16
N LYS A 326 4.12 5.48 -1.45
CA LYS A 326 3.43 6.29 -2.46
C LYS A 326 3.63 5.73 -3.87
N ILE A 327 4.84 5.32 -4.23
CA ILE A 327 5.14 4.71 -5.53
C ILE A 327 4.37 3.40 -5.68
N GLU A 328 4.32 2.57 -4.63
CA GLU A 328 3.54 1.33 -4.64
C GLU A 328 2.04 1.64 -4.83
N ASP A 329 1.48 2.58 -4.07
CA ASP A 329 0.08 3.00 -4.18
C ASP A 329 -0.25 3.52 -5.61
N GLU A 330 0.61 4.36 -6.20
CA GLU A 330 0.43 4.86 -7.57
C GLU A 330 0.56 3.74 -8.62
N TYR A 331 1.52 2.82 -8.45
CA TYR A 331 1.70 1.67 -9.34
C TYR A 331 0.48 0.74 -9.32
N TYR A 332 -0.05 0.43 -8.13
CA TYR A 332 -1.27 -0.38 -8.01
C TYR A 332 -2.49 0.35 -8.58
N GLY A 333 -2.60 1.67 -8.37
CA GLY A 333 -3.63 2.51 -9.00
C GLY A 333 -3.60 2.42 -10.53
N LEU A 334 -2.43 2.60 -11.14
CA LEU A 334 -2.25 2.48 -12.60
C LEU A 334 -2.55 1.07 -13.12
N LYS A 335 -2.15 0.03 -12.38
CA LYS A 335 -2.46 -1.36 -12.71
C LYS A 335 -3.98 -1.62 -12.72
N LEU A 336 -4.69 -1.10 -11.71
CA LEU A 336 -6.15 -1.17 -11.61
C LEU A 336 -6.83 -0.43 -12.75
N ASP A 337 -6.37 0.77 -13.08
CA ASP A 337 -6.92 1.57 -14.18
C ASP A 337 -6.71 0.87 -15.52
N LEU A 338 -5.54 0.29 -15.75
CA LEU A 338 -5.25 -0.50 -16.96
C LEU A 338 -6.13 -1.74 -17.05
N GLN A 339 -6.31 -2.46 -15.94
CA GLN A 339 -7.17 -3.63 -15.90
C GLN A 339 -8.64 -3.27 -16.15
N ASN A 340 -9.12 -2.19 -15.55
CA ASN A 340 -10.45 -1.67 -15.81
C ASN A 340 -10.61 -1.20 -17.27
N TYR A 341 -9.58 -0.62 -17.87
CA TYR A 341 -9.58 -0.26 -19.29
C TYR A 341 -9.66 -1.49 -20.20
N VAL A 342 -8.90 -2.55 -19.90
CA VAL A 342 -8.97 -3.83 -20.62
C VAL A 342 -10.37 -4.45 -20.49
N ASP A 343 -10.95 -4.46 -19.29
CA ASP A 343 -12.32 -4.94 -19.04
C ASP A 343 -13.38 -4.15 -19.82
N ILE A 344 -13.20 -2.83 -19.98
CA ILE A 344 -14.13 -1.96 -20.71
C ILE A 344 -13.99 -2.14 -22.23
N LEU A 345 -12.77 -2.24 -22.74
CA LEU A 345 -12.50 -2.33 -24.18
C LEU A 345 -12.76 -3.73 -24.75
N TRP A 346 -12.58 -4.77 -23.95
CA TRP A 346 -12.69 -6.16 -24.41
C TRP A 346 -13.71 -6.94 -23.59
N PRO A 347 -14.99 -6.52 -23.53
CA PRO A 347 -16.02 -7.22 -22.76
C PRO A 347 -16.34 -8.62 -23.33
N GLU A 348 -15.93 -8.89 -24.57
CA GLU A 348 -16.08 -10.21 -25.23
C GLU A 348 -14.88 -11.15 -25.00
N ARG A 349 -13.85 -10.73 -24.23
CA ARG A 349 -12.71 -11.61 -23.96
C ARG A 349 -13.12 -12.87 -23.22
N ASP A 350 -14.11 -12.82 -22.34
CA ASP A 350 -14.62 -14.02 -21.66
C ASP A 350 -15.23 -15.01 -22.67
N LEU A 351 -15.92 -14.52 -23.71
CA LEU A 351 -16.47 -15.38 -24.75
C LEU A 351 -15.38 -16.00 -25.63
N VAL A 352 -14.35 -15.24 -26.01
CA VAL A 352 -13.29 -15.75 -26.90
C VAL A 352 -12.33 -16.66 -26.14
N PHE A 353 -11.97 -16.35 -24.88
CA PHE A 353 -11.13 -17.22 -24.06
C PHE A 353 -11.86 -18.48 -23.63
N ASP A 354 -13.13 -18.41 -23.21
CA ASP A 354 -13.90 -19.62 -22.90
C ASP A 354 -14.16 -20.47 -24.15
N LEU A 355 -14.36 -19.85 -25.34
CA LEU A 355 -14.47 -20.60 -26.59
C LEU A 355 -13.14 -21.25 -26.98
N LEU A 356 -11.99 -20.57 -26.82
CA LEU A 356 -10.67 -21.14 -27.10
C LEU A 356 -10.27 -22.24 -26.10
N VAL A 357 -10.54 -22.05 -24.81
CA VAL A 357 -10.31 -23.07 -23.78
C VAL A 357 -11.25 -24.25 -23.98
N SER A 358 -12.51 -24.00 -24.35
CA SER A 358 -13.46 -25.07 -24.71
C SER A 358 -13.04 -25.81 -25.99
N HIS A 359 -12.51 -25.11 -27.00
CA HIS A 359 -12.01 -25.76 -28.22
C HIS A 359 -10.75 -26.60 -27.94
N ALA A 360 -9.82 -26.09 -27.13
CA ALA A 360 -8.61 -26.81 -26.72
C ALA A 360 -8.92 -28.03 -25.84
N LEU A 361 -9.96 -27.96 -24.99
CA LEU A 361 -10.45 -29.10 -24.20
C LEU A 361 -11.26 -30.09 -25.04
N PHE A 362 -12.00 -29.63 -26.05
CA PHE A 362 -12.75 -30.49 -26.96
C PHE A 362 -11.81 -31.31 -27.86
N GLU A 363 -10.71 -30.72 -28.34
CA GLU A 363 -9.69 -31.42 -29.12
C GLU A 363 -8.87 -32.41 -28.29
N SER A 364 -8.71 -32.20 -26.98
CA SER A 364 -8.03 -33.17 -26.11
C SER A 364 -8.91 -34.35 -25.65
N THR A 365 -10.20 -34.35 -26.02
CA THR A 365 -11.14 -35.45 -25.75
C THR A 365 -11.48 -36.29 -26.99
N LEU A 366 -11.05 -35.88 -28.18
CA LEU A 366 -11.15 -36.70 -29.40
C LEU A 366 -9.89 -37.57 -29.50
N GLY A 367 -10.12 -38.87 -29.36
CA GLY A 367 -9.09 -39.88 -29.19
C GLY A 367 -7.99 -39.86 -30.24
N TYR A 368 -6.80 -40.19 -29.74
CA TYR A 368 -5.73 -40.80 -30.51
C TYR A 368 -6.27 -41.97 -31.35
N SER A 369 -6.59 -41.69 -32.61
CA SER A 369 -6.50 -42.68 -33.67
C SER A 369 -5.25 -42.34 -34.47
N TYR A 370 -4.24 -43.19 -34.37
CA TYR A 370 -3.07 -43.16 -35.23
C TYR A 370 -3.53 -43.36 -36.67
N GLU A 371 -3.43 -42.33 -37.51
CA GLU A 371 -2.75 -42.35 -38.82
C GLU A 371 -2.97 -41.00 -39.53
N GLU A 372 -1.91 -40.55 -40.21
CA GLU A 372 -1.77 -39.31 -40.99
C GLU A 372 -1.57 -37.98 -40.22
N ALA A 373 -0.31 -37.57 -40.18
CA ALA A 373 0.13 -36.25 -39.76
C ALA A 373 -0.27 -35.19 -40.82
N VAL A 374 -1.23 -34.33 -40.48
CA VAL A 374 -1.44 -33.05 -41.17
C VAL A 374 -0.75 -31.96 -40.35
N VAL A 375 0.33 -31.41 -40.90
CA VAL A 375 1.05 -30.26 -40.33
C VAL A 375 0.23 -29.00 -40.60
N LEU A 376 -0.53 -28.53 -39.60
CA LEU A 376 -1.04 -27.16 -39.58
C LEU A 376 -0.01 -26.27 -38.88
N GLY A 377 0.77 -25.54 -39.68
CA GLY A 377 1.68 -24.52 -39.19
C GLY A 377 0.91 -23.33 -38.64
N VAL A 378 0.88 -23.18 -37.32
CA VAL A 378 0.47 -21.92 -36.67
C VAL A 378 1.69 -21.01 -36.65
N HIS A 379 1.70 -19.99 -37.51
CA HIS A 379 2.72 -18.95 -37.51
C HIS A 379 2.45 -18.00 -36.33
N GLY A 380 3.06 -18.31 -35.18
CA GLY A 380 3.03 -17.45 -34.00
C GLY A 380 3.88 -16.21 -34.22
N MET A 381 3.25 -15.04 -34.27
CA MET A 381 3.93 -13.76 -34.10
C MET A 381 4.29 -13.58 -32.63
N SER A 382 5.53 -13.92 -32.27
CA SER A 382 6.14 -13.48 -31.02
C SER A 382 7.16 -12.39 -31.32
N GLU A 383 6.72 -11.14 -31.36
CA GLU A 383 7.64 -10.01 -31.27
C GLU A 383 8.17 -9.95 -29.84
N THR A 384 9.48 -10.16 -29.71
CA THR A 384 10.22 -10.00 -28.45
C THR A 384 10.60 -8.53 -28.35
N ILE A 385 9.92 -7.77 -27.48
CA ILE A 385 10.30 -6.39 -27.18
C ILE A 385 11.49 -6.44 -26.22
N ALA A 386 12.68 -6.12 -26.72
CA ALA A 386 13.84 -5.84 -25.89
C ALA A 386 13.67 -4.45 -25.25
N LEU A 387 13.55 -4.39 -23.93
CA LEU A 387 13.61 -3.14 -23.17
C LEU A 387 15.08 -2.76 -22.98
N GLU A 388 15.57 -1.79 -23.75
CA GLU A 388 16.87 -1.17 -23.50
C GLU A 388 16.82 -0.32 -22.22
N GLY A 389 17.83 -0.51 -21.37
CA GLY A 389 17.97 0.15 -20.08
C GLY A 389 18.26 1.65 -20.19
N VAL A 390 17.63 2.41 -19.31
CA VAL A 390 17.85 3.84 -19.09
C VAL A 390 19.28 4.05 -18.56
N TRP A 391 20.10 4.78 -19.32
CA TRP A 391 21.41 5.24 -18.87
C TRP A 391 21.28 6.39 -17.87
N ALA A 392 22.02 6.30 -16.76
CA ALA A 392 22.18 7.36 -15.78
C ALA A 392 23.07 8.50 -16.34
N PRO A 393 22.83 9.78 -15.98
CA PRO A 393 23.64 10.89 -16.46
C PRO A 393 24.94 11.02 -15.64
N GLN A 394 26.08 11.11 -16.34
CA GLN A 394 27.34 11.60 -15.78
C GLN A 394 27.57 13.09 -16.14
N PRO A 395 28.35 13.82 -15.33
CA PRO A 395 28.28 15.27 -15.29
C PRO A 395 29.15 15.97 -16.35
N TYR A 396 28.64 17.14 -16.78
CA TYR A 396 29.25 18.09 -17.68
C TYR A 396 30.58 18.66 -17.14
N ARG A 397 31.61 18.70 -17.99
CA ARG A 397 32.75 19.63 -17.90
C ARG A 397 32.99 20.29 -19.25
N ASP A 398 33.26 21.60 -19.17
CA ASP A 398 33.50 22.57 -20.23
C ASP A 398 34.54 22.16 -21.28
N THR A 399 34.33 22.61 -22.52
CA THR A 399 35.16 23.67 -23.17
C THR A 399 34.67 23.93 -24.60
N GLY A 400 34.55 25.21 -24.96
CA GLY A 400 34.23 25.63 -26.32
C GLY A 400 35.41 25.57 -27.28
N ILE A 401 35.13 25.66 -28.57
CA ILE A 401 35.80 26.49 -29.59
C ILE A 401 35.02 26.35 -30.91
N ALA A 402 34.99 27.47 -31.64
CA ALA A 402 34.28 27.73 -32.88
C ALA A 402 34.74 26.89 -34.09
N GLY A 403 33.86 26.78 -35.09
CA GLY A 403 34.23 26.34 -36.45
C GLY A 403 33.03 26.21 -37.37
N ALA A 404 32.86 27.19 -38.26
CA ALA A 404 31.84 27.24 -39.30
C ALA A 404 32.10 26.26 -40.45
N ALA A 405 31.04 25.72 -41.07
CA ALA A 405 30.95 25.50 -42.52
C ALA A 405 29.52 25.10 -42.93
N THR A 406 28.99 25.84 -43.90
CA THR A 406 27.78 25.59 -44.69
C THR A 406 28.03 24.54 -45.78
N TYR A 407 27.06 23.70 -46.13
CA TYR A 407 26.71 23.36 -47.54
C TYR A 407 25.45 22.45 -47.68
N PHE A 408 24.52 22.95 -48.49
CA PHE A 408 23.49 22.36 -49.39
C PHE A 408 22.79 21.00 -49.17
N ASP A 409 21.46 21.12 -49.06
CA ASP A 409 20.34 20.44 -49.74
C ASP A 409 20.59 19.28 -50.73
N THR A 410 19.87 18.17 -50.52
CA THR A 410 18.89 17.60 -51.48
C THR A 410 18.09 16.45 -50.84
N PRO A 411 16.74 16.39 -50.97
CA PRO A 411 15.94 15.29 -50.44
C PRO A 411 15.71 14.18 -51.48
N ALA A 412 15.90 12.92 -51.07
CA ALA A 412 15.54 11.73 -51.83
C ALA A 412 14.05 11.34 -51.61
N PRO A 413 13.39 10.67 -52.57
CA PRO A 413 11.94 10.51 -52.60
C PRO A 413 11.45 9.42 -51.64
N HIS A 414 10.51 9.77 -50.76
CA HIS A 414 9.75 8.80 -49.98
C HIS A 414 8.73 8.08 -50.87
N GLY A 415 8.94 6.79 -51.11
CA GLY A 415 7.91 5.90 -51.66
C GLY A 415 6.81 5.66 -50.62
N ARG A 416 5.56 5.97 -50.98
CA ARG A 416 4.36 5.58 -50.21
C ARG A 416 3.96 4.16 -50.60
N VAL A 417 3.87 3.28 -49.62
CA VAL A 417 3.12 2.01 -49.74
C VAL A 417 1.80 2.22 -48.98
N LEU A 418 0.69 2.30 -49.71
CA LEU A 418 -0.66 2.28 -49.14
C LEU A 418 -1.05 0.81 -48.97
N ILE A 419 -1.16 0.34 -47.74
CA ILE A 419 -1.89 -0.88 -47.44
C ILE A 419 -3.31 -0.44 -47.10
N GLN A 420 -4.24 -0.72 -48.01
CA GLN A 420 -5.65 -0.42 -47.85
C GLN A 420 -6.32 -1.66 -47.25
N ASP A 421 -6.77 -1.55 -45.99
CA ASP A 421 -7.46 -2.63 -45.28
C ASP A 421 -8.98 -2.48 -45.50
N PRO A 422 -9.67 -3.43 -46.18
CA PRO A 422 -11.03 -3.23 -46.66
C PRO A 422 -12.14 -3.31 -45.58
N PHE A 423 -11.81 -3.28 -44.29
CA PHE A 423 -12.78 -3.52 -43.21
C PHE A 423 -12.92 -2.41 -42.14
N LEU A 424 -12.47 -1.18 -42.40
CA LEU A 424 -12.67 -0.06 -41.47
C LEU A 424 -13.66 1.02 -42.00
N PRO A 425 -14.64 1.47 -41.19
CA PRO A 425 -15.52 2.61 -41.53
C PRO A 425 -14.74 3.93 -41.64
N GLU A 426 -15.17 4.82 -42.54
CA GLU A 426 -14.47 6.06 -42.95
C GLU A 426 -14.23 7.11 -41.83
N ASP A 427 -14.82 6.95 -40.64
CA ASP A 427 -14.85 7.99 -39.60
C ASP A 427 -13.69 7.94 -38.59
N LEU A 428 -12.67 7.09 -38.78
CA LEU A 428 -11.54 6.92 -37.84
C LEU A 428 -10.17 7.27 -38.43
N ASN A 429 -10.13 8.16 -39.42
CA ASN A 429 -8.89 8.49 -40.13
C ASN A 429 -8.06 9.67 -39.55
N TYR A 430 -8.36 10.12 -38.34
CA TYR A 430 -7.55 11.14 -37.68
C TYR A 430 -7.25 10.73 -36.24
N ILE A 431 -6.06 10.14 -36.07
CA ILE A 431 -5.04 10.38 -35.04
C ILE A 431 -4.11 9.17 -35.09
N LEU A 432 -3.04 9.25 -35.88
CA LEU A 432 -1.87 8.41 -35.69
C LEU A 432 -0.63 9.31 -35.73
N GLY A 433 -0.05 9.54 -34.55
CA GLY A 433 1.24 10.19 -34.40
C GLY A 433 2.34 9.32 -35.00
N HIS A 434 3.25 9.96 -35.74
CA HIS A 434 4.36 9.33 -36.41
C HIS A 434 5.36 8.70 -35.41
N LEU A 435 5.50 7.38 -35.42
CA LEU A 435 6.67 6.68 -34.88
C LEU A 435 7.51 6.20 -36.08
N VAL A 436 8.64 6.87 -36.33
CA VAL A 436 9.57 6.49 -37.40
C VAL A 436 10.52 5.42 -36.84
N VAL A 437 10.32 4.17 -37.22
CA VAL A 437 11.26 3.07 -36.95
C VAL A 437 12.25 2.99 -38.11
N ARG A 438 13.52 3.27 -37.83
CA ARG A 438 14.62 3.19 -38.79
C ARG A 438 15.08 1.73 -38.88
N ARG A 439 15.00 1.13 -40.07
CA ARG A 439 15.48 -0.24 -40.34
C ARG A 439 16.94 -0.13 -40.80
N GLU A 440 17.90 -0.49 -39.96
CA GLU A 440 19.30 -0.62 -40.38
C GLU A 440 19.58 -2.05 -40.87
N SER A 441 20.26 -2.10 -42.02
CA SER A 441 20.66 -3.30 -42.74
C SER A 441 21.82 -4.01 -42.06
N SER A 442 21.79 -5.33 -42.14
CA SER A 442 22.75 -6.30 -41.63
C SER A 442 24.21 -6.09 -42.07
N GLU A 443 25.11 -6.08 -41.10
CA GLU A 443 26.47 -6.65 -41.22
C GLU A 443 26.80 -7.48 -39.96
N PRO A 444 27.57 -8.58 -40.08
CA PRO A 444 27.85 -9.48 -38.97
C PRO A 444 29.10 -9.04 -38.20
N SER A 445 29.05 -9.10 -36.87
CA SER A 445 30.18 -8.86 -35.98
C SER A 445 30.03 -9.69 -34.69
N PRO A 446 31.12 -9.96 -33.96
CA PRO A 446 31.59 -11.31 -33.72
C PRO A 446 31.09 -11.95 -32.43
N VAL A 447 31.15 -13.29 -32.41
CA VAL A 447 30.82 -14.17 -31.29
C VAL A 447 31.70 -13.84 -30.08
N CYS A 448 31.09 -13.28 -29.03
CA CYS A 448 31.68 -13.21 -27.69
C CYS A 448 31.28 -14.44 -26.88
N TYR A 449 32.27 -15.28 -26.55
CA TYR A 449 32.12 -16.35 -25.58
C TYR A 449 32.09 -15.77 -24.16
N ILE A 450 30.97 -15.95 -23.45
CA ILE A 450 30.90 -15.67 -22.02
C ILE A 450 31.31 -16.93 -21.25
N HIS A 451 32.44 -16.82 -20.57
CA HIS A 451 32.97 -17.79 -19.62
C HIS A 451 32.06 -17.84 -18.38
N LYS A 452 31.45 -18.98 -18.08
CA LYS A 452 30.78 -19.23 -16.79
C LYS A 452 31.84 -19.55 -15.73
N PRO A 453 31.87 -18.87 -14.57
CA PRO A 453 32.63 -19.37 -13.44
C PRO A 453 31.82 -20.45 -12.71
N ASP A 454 32.48 -21.58 -12.48
CA ASP A 454 32.03 -22.65 -11.59
C ASP A 454 31.96 -22.13 -10.15
N ILE A 455 30.81 -22.29 -9.51
CA ILE A 455 30.66 -22.17 -8.06
C ILE A 455 30.24 -23.55 -7.54
N GLU A 456 31.23 -24.29 -7.06
CA GLU A 456 31.03 -25.44 -6.18
C GLU A 456 30.43 -24.97 -4.86
N LEU A 457 29.20 -25.41 -4.57
CA LEU A 457 28.63 -25.36 -3.23
C LEU A 457 28.20 -26.77 -2.85
N ALA A 458 29.11 -27.43 -2.12
CA ALA A 458 28.88 -28.69 -1.46
C ALA A 458 27.88 -28.51 -0.31
N HIS A 459 26.68 -29.08 -0.45
CA HIS A 459 25.83 -29.38 0.69
C HIS A 459 25.37 -30.84 0.62
N ARG A 460 25.97 -31.65 1.50
CA ARG A 460 25.48 -32.98 1.87
C ARG A 460 24.07 -32.86 2.43
N PHE A 461 23.09 -33.45 1.74
CA PHE A 461 21.84 -33.87 2.35
C PHE A 461 21.82 -35.39 2.42
N GLN A 462 21.83 -35.89 3.65
CA GLN A 462 21.73 -37.30 4.00
C GLN A 462 20.25 -37.62 4.18
N VAL A 463 19.69 -38.45 3.29
CA VAL A 463 18.31 -38.95 3.35
C VAL A 463 18.29 -40.21 4.21
N PRO A 464 17.49 -40.30 5.28
CA PRO A 464 17.12 -41.59 5.84
C PRO A 464 15.80 -42.06 5.23
N THR A 465 15.90 -43.10 4.43
CA THR A 465 14.80 -43.95 3.96
C THR A 465 14.31 -44.81 5.12
N GLN A 466 13.06 -44.62 5.57
CA GLN A 466 12.30 -45.68 6.25
C GLN A 466 10.86 -45.67 5.72
N ALA A 467 10.55 -46.68 4.92
CA ALA A 467 9.19 -47.08 4.58
C ALA A 467 8.81 -48.22 5.53
N THR A 468 7.73 -48.03 6.29
CA THR A 468 7.11 -49.09 7.09
C THR A 468 5.74 -49.35 6.50
N PHE A 469 5.56 -50.54 5.91
CA PHE A 469 4.25 -51.08 5.55
C PHE A 469 3.63 -51.72 6.79
N TYR A 470 2.36 -51.44 7.06
CA TYR A 470 1.52 -52.25 7.93
C TYR A 470 0.48 -52.97 7.07
N LEU A 471 0.37 -54.28 7.32
CA LEU A 471 -0.67 -55.19 6.84
C LEU A 471 -2.00 -54.93 7.57
#